data_AF-A0AAV5UJU9-F1
#
_entry.id   AF-A0AAV5UJU9-F1
#
_cell.length_a   1.000
_cell.length_b   1.000
_cell.length_c   1.000
_cell.angle_alpha   90.00
_cell.angle_beta   90.00
_cell.angle_gamma   90.00
#
_symmetry.space_group_name_H-M   'P 1'
#
loop_
_entity.id
_entity.type
_entity.pdbx_description
1 polymer ?
#
loop_
_entity_poly.entity_id
_entity_poly.type
_entity_poly.pdbx_seq_one_letter_code
_entity_poly.pdbx_strand_id
1 'polypeptide(L)'
;MLQPYSLFSVISHETSHSVVITQWANRSIPFKNGMECLNEHFNRTCDLLEEGSCNSGAQTFTEDGSDILGQRINYEFFTRNYKDEELNKIVFDSDSLSVTREQAFFYLFGTTWCLKSGIVENHTDVHSNPQVRVNGVVTQMPEFSKAFSCTPEEAMFTAKKQTCNLFGPDSK
;
A
#
# COMPACT_ATOMS: atom_id res chain seq x y z
N MET A 1 -17.95 -7.88 12.31
CA MET A 1 -18.63 -6.99 11.35
C MET A 1 -17.54 -6.23 10.59
N LEU A 2 -17.10 -6.79 9.45
CA LEU A 2 -15.92 -6.35 8.67
C LEU A 2 -16.23 -5.20 7.68
N GLN A 3 -17.47 -4.70 7.67
CA GLN A 3 -18.02 -3.93 6.56
C GLN A 3 -17.60 -2.44 6.42
N PRO A 4 -17.07 -1.71 7.44
CA PRO A 4 -16.59 -0.34 7.19
C PRO A 4 -15.19 -0.26 6.59
N TYR A 5 -14.32 -1.24 6.86
CA TYR A 5 -12.89 -1.11 6.56
C TYR A 5 -12.60 -0.98 5.06
N SER A 6 -13.07 -1.96 4.28
CA SER A 6 -12.87 -1.97 2.84
C SER A 6 -13.52 -0.76 2.18
N LEU A 7 -14.67 -0.30 2.70
CA LEU A 7 -15.32 0.92 2.24
C LEU A 7 -14.42 2.15 2.42
N PHE A 8 -13.80 2.34 3.58
CA PHE A 8 -12.91 3.49 3.80
C PHE A 8 -11.64 3.42 2.94
N SER A 9 -11.05 2.23 2.79
CA SER A 9 -9.91 2.03 1.89
C SER A 9 -10.26 2.43 0.45
N VAL A 10 -11.41 1.98 -0.07
CA VAL A 10 -11.91 2.34 -1.41
C VAL A 10 -12.22 3.83 -1.51
N ILE A 11 -12.94 4.42 -0.55
CA ILE A 11 -13.24 5.88 -0.57
C ILE A 11 -11.95 6.70 -0.63
N SER A 12 -10.93 6.33 0.15
CA SER A 12 -9.65 7.03 0.15
C SER A 12 -8.88 6.85 -1.16
N HIS A 13 -8.93 5.66 -1.77
CA HIS A 13 -8.39 5.40 -3.10
C HIS A 13 -9.07 6.28 -4.16
N GLU A 14 -10.40 6.25 -4.24
CA GLU A 14 -11.17 7.03 -5.23
C GLU A 14 -10.97 8.55 -5.06
N THR A 15 -10.85 9.01 -3.82
CA THR A 15 -10.54 10.42 -3.55
C THR A 15 -9.13 10.78 -4.02
N SER A 16 -8.18 9.85 -3.94
CA SER A 16 -6.79 10.07 -4.33
C SER A 16 -6.63 10.27 -5.84
N HIS A 17 -7.50 9.71 -6.68
CA HIS A 17 -7.53 9.99 -8.11
C HIS A 17 -7.74 11.47 -8.46
N SER A 18 -8.26 12.29 -7.54
CA SER A 18 -8.35 13.74 -7.76
C SER A 18 -6.99 14.44 -7.83
N VAL A 19 -5.93 13.81 -7.30
CA VAL A 19 -4.59 14.39 -7.19
C VAL A 19 -3.47 13.50 -7.71
N VAL A 20 -3.67 12.18 -7.77
CA VAL A 20 -2.71 11.20 -8.33
C VAL A 20 -3.05 10.96 -9.79
N ILE A 21 -2.55 11.81 -10.69
CA ILE A 21 -2.75 11.65 -12.14
C ILE A 21 -1.49 12.01 -12.93
N THR A 22 -1.18 11.21 -13.96
CA THR A 22 0.03 11.35 -14.79
C THR A 22 0.16 12.73 -15.43
N GLN A 23 -0.97 13.36 -15.80
CA GLN A 23 -0.98 14.69 -16.41
C GLN A 23 -0.44 15.77 -15.47
N TRP A 24 -0.63 15.61 -14.16
CA TRP A 24 -0.11 16.54 -13.16
C TRP A 24 1.37 16.28 -12.87
N ALA A 25 1.81 15.02 -12.86
CA ALA A 25 3.23 14.67 -12.75
C ALA A 25 4.05 15.33 -13.87
N ASN A 26 3.53 15.35 -15.10
CA ASN A 26 4.19 16.01 -16.23
C ASN A 26 4.30 17.55 -16.12
N ARG A 27 3.65 18.16 -15.13
CA ARG A 27 3.66 19.62 -14.89
C ARG A 27 4.52 20.03 -13.69
N SER A 28 5.06 19.07 -12.93
CA SER A 28 5.78 19.33 -11.69
C SER A 28 6.95 18.36 -11.54
N ILE A 29 8.19 18.87 -11.55
CA ILE A 29 9.39 18.02 -11.40
C ILE A 29 9.35 17.20 -10.10
N PRO A 30 9.05 17.77 -8.92
CA PRO A 30 8.95 16.97 -7.70
C PRO A 30 7.92 15.84 -7.80
N PHE A 31 6.77 16.10 -8.41
CA PHE A 31 5.71 15.11 -8.55
C PHE A 31 6.09 14.03 -9.57
N LYS A 32 6.77 14.41 -10.65
CA LYS A 32 7.35 13.48 -11.62
C LYS A 32 8.36 12.54 -10.98
N ASN A 33 9.24 13.06 -10.11
CA ASN A 33 10.20 12.22 -9.39
C ASN A 33 9.47 11.20 -8.50
N GLY A 34 8.46 11.65 -7.75
CA GLY A 34 7.64 10.75 -6.94
C GLY A 34 6.91 9.67 -7.75
N MET A 35 6.41 10.03 -8.94
CA MET A 35 5.86 9.07 -9.89
C MET A 35 6.90 8.03 -10.35
N GLU A 36 8.11 8.48 -10.71
CA GLU A 36 9.20 7.59 -11.12
C GLU A 36 9.62 6.65 -9.99
N CYS A 37 9.74 7.15 -8.76
CA CYS A 37 10.01 6.31 -7.58
C CYS A 37 8.93 5.26 -7.35
N LEU A 38 7.64 5.63 -7.46
CA LEU A 38 6.56 4.65 -7.32
C LEU A 38 6.59 3.58 -8.42
N ASN A 39 6.80 3.96 -9.67
CA ASN A 39 6.92 3.00 -10.77
C ASN A 39 8.07 2.01 -10.53
N GLU A 40 9.23 2.51 -10.14
CA GLU A 40 10.39 1.68 -9.80
C GLU A 40 10.11 0.76 -8.61
N HIS A 41 9.43 1.28 -7.58
CA HIS A 41 9.05 0.52 -6.40
C HIS A 41 8.12 -0.67 -6.71
N PHE A 42 7.04 -0.43 -7.46
CA PHE A 42 6.09 -1.49 -7.82
C PHE A 42 6.71 -2.52 -8.77
N ASN A 43 7.57 -2.10 -9.69
CA ASN A 43 8.34 -3.02 -10.53
C ASN A 43 9.27 -3.89 -9.69
N ARG A 44 9.98 -3.30 -8.72
CA ARG A 44 10.91 -4.06 -7.88
C ARG A 44 10.19 -5.00 -6.90
N THR A 45 9.02 -4.61 -6.40
CA THR A 45 8.23 -5.44 -5.46
C THR A 45 7.84 -6.77 -6.07
N CYS A 46 7.50 -6.78 -7.37
CA CYS A 46 7.26 -7.99 -8.15
C CYS A 46 8.42 -8.99 -8.04
N ASP A 47 9.64 -8.52 -8.33
CA ASP A 47 10.84 -9.37 -8.31
C ASP A 47 11.23 -9.81 -6.89
N LEU A 48 11.16 -8.88 -5.93
CA LEU A 48 11.58 -9.13 -4.53
C LEU A 48 10.75 -10.19 -3.82
N LEU A 49 9.49 -10.34 -4.22
CA LEU A 49 8.54 -11.26 -3.58
C LEU A 49 8.20 -12.45 -4.49
N GLU A 50 8.96 -12.62 -5.58
CA GLU A 50 8.84 -13.73 -6.53
C GLU A 50 7.40 -13.88 -7.06
N GLU A 51 6.73 -12.75 -7.34
CA GLU A 51 5.35 -12.75 -7.79
C GLU A 51 5.26 -13.28 -9.23
N GLY A 52 4.45 -14.31 -9.45
CA GLY A 52 4.38 -15.00 -10.76
C GLY A 52 3.75 -14.20 -11.90
N SER A 53 3.15 -13.04 -11.61
CA SER A 53 2.48 -12.16 -12.56
C SER A 53 2.31 -10.81 -11.88
N CYS A 54 2.68 -9.70 -12.51
CA CYS A 54 2.83 -8.43 -11.78
C CYS A 54 1.97 -7.31 -12.33
N ASN A 55 1.94 -7.17 -13.66
CA ASN A 55 1.28 -6.05 -14.33
C ASN A 55 1.57 -4.68 -13.68
N SER A 56 2.82 -4.38 -13.33
CA SER A 56 3.22 -3.09 -12.74
C SER A 56 4.03 -2.23 -13.70
N GLY A 57 4.08 -0.93 -13.44
CA GLY A 57 4.94 0.02 -14.16
C GLY A 57 4.27 1.36 -14.44
N ALA A 58 4.78 2.06 -15.46
CA ALA A 58 4.29 3.40 -15.80
C ALA A 58 2.79 3.43 -16.16
N GLN A 59 2.25 2.33 -16.67
CA GLN A 59 0.83 2.16 -17.00
C GLN A 59 -0.07 2.07 -15.77
N THR A 60 0.47 1.65 -14.61
CA THR A 60 -0.30 1.45 -13.37
C THR A 60 -0.15 2.58 -12.36
N PHE A 61 0.73 3.56 -12.61
CA PHE A 61 1.02 4.67 -11.71
C PHE A 61 -0.22 5.31 -11.05
N THR A 62 -1.26 5.60 -11.83
CA THR A 62 -2.44 6.30 -11.33
C THR A 62 -3.17 5.47 -10.27
N GLU A 63 -3.22 4.16 -10.47
CA GLU A 63 -3.83 3.21 -9.53
C GLU A 63 -2.90 2.94 -8.34
N ASP A 64 -1.64 2.62 -8.60
CA ASP A 64 -0.63 2.31 -7.58
C ASP A 64 -0.39 3.49 -6.61
N GLY A 65 -0.32 4.71 -7.15
CA GLY A 65 -0.20 5.91 -6.34
C GLY A 65 -1.47 6.23 -5.55
N SER A 66 -2.65 5.92 -6.10
CA SER A 66 -3.93 6.11 -5.41
C SER A 66 -4.14 5.08 -4.31
N ASP A 67 -3.67 3.85 -4.51
CA ASP A 67 -3.60 2.82 -3.47
C ASP A 67 -2.71 3.24 -2.32
N ILE A 68 -1.50 3.74 -2.58
CA ILE A 68 -0.60 4.21 -1.51
C ILE A 68 -1.18 5.42 -0.80
N LEU A 69 -1.58 6.46 -1.52
CA LEU A 69 -2.09 7.67 -0.90
C LEU A 69 -3.38 7.40 -0.13
N GLY A 70 -4.30 6.64 -0.73
CA GLY A 70 -5.55 6.24 -0.12
C GLY A 70 -5.33 5.43 1.14
N GLN A 71 -4.40 4.46 1.12
CA GLN A 71 -4.13 3.62 2.28
C GLN A 71 -3.40 4.38 3.40
N ARG A 72 -2.51 5.33 3.07
CA ARG A 72 -1.90 6.24 4.06
C ARG A 72 -2.96 7.12 4.74
N ILE A 73 -3.90 7.69 3.98
CA ILE A 73 -5.02 8.47 4.52
C ILE A 73 -5.92 7.60 5.41
N ASN A 74 -6.26 6.39 4.96
CA ASN A 74 -7.07 5.46 5.72
C ASN A 74 -6.38 5.05 7.04
N TYR A 75 -5.07 4.80 7.01
CA TYR A 75 -4.29 4.48 8.20
C TYR A 75 -4.20 5.64 9.19
N GLU A 76 -3.97 6.86 8.69
CA GLU A 76 -3.98 8.07 9.51
C GLU A 76 -5.35 8.30 10.14
N PHE A 77 -6.44 8.13 9.38
CA PHE A 77 -7.79 8.20 9.93
C PHE A 77 -8.00 7.13 11.00
N PHE A 78 -7.66 5.87 10.72
CA PHE A 78 -7.79 4.76 11.67
C PHE A 78 -7.05 5.03 12.98
N THR A 79 -5.76 5.40 12.92
CA THR A 79 -4.93 5.63 14.11
C THR A 79 -5.36 6.85 14.91
N ARG A 80 -5.86 7.92 14.27
CA ARG A 80 -6.41 9.10 14.98
C ARG A 80 -7.66 8.78 15.81
N ASN A 81 -8.37 7.70 15.50
CA ASN A 81 -9.58 7.29 16.20
C ASN A 81 -9.31 6.34 17.38
N TYR A 82 -8.05 5.99 17.65
CA TYR A 82 -7.67 5.07 18.73
C TYR A 82 -6.48 5.59 19.53
N LYS A 83 -6.42 5.24 20.82
CA LYS A 83 -5.21 5.41 21.62
C LYS A 83 -4.20 4.29 21.36
N ASP A 84 -2.93 4.50 21.68
CA ASP A 84 -1.88 3.48 21.53
C ASP A 84 -2.21 2.17 22.25
N GLU A 85 -2.75 2.24 23.46
CA GLU A 85 -3.20 1.07 24.24
C GLU A 85 -4.29 0.27 23.51
N GLU A 86 -5.14 0.96 22.76
CA GLU A 86 -6.22 0.36 22.00
C GLU A 86 -5.73 -0.25 20.68
N LEU A 87 -4.76 0.38 20.03
CA LEU A 87 -4.08 -0.13 18.84
C LEU A 87 -3.34 -1.44 19.14
N ASN A 88 -2.71 -1.52 20.32
CA ASN A 88 -1.97 -2.69 20.78
C ASN A 88 -2.87 -3.82 21.34
N LYS A 89 -4.18 -3.59 21.50
CA LYS A 89 -5.09 -4.60 22.01
C LYS A 89 -5.20 -5.78 21.03
N ILE A 90 -5.08 -6.99 21.54
CA ILE A 90 -5.37 -8.22 20.77
C ILE A 90 -6.86 -8.26 20.43
N VAL A 91 -7.18 -8.27 19.13
CA VAL A 91 -8.56 -8.30 18.59
C VAL A 91 -8.91 -9.63 17.94
N PHE A 92 -7.91 -10.46 17.67
CA PHE A 92 -8.06 -11.84 17.25
C PHE A 92 -6.95 -12.66 17.91
N ASP A 93 -7.33 -13.81 18.47
CA ASP A 93 -6.40 -14.69 19.18
C ASP A 93 -6.76 -16.15 18.90
N SER A 94 -5.75 -16.96 18.67
CA SER A 94 -5.84 -18.38 18.34
C SER A 94 -4.56 -19.09 18.75
N ASP A 95 -4.57 -20.42 18.77
CA ASP A 95 -3.42 -21.24 19.19
C ASP A 95 -2.12 -20.94 18.42
N SER A 96 -2.22 -20.44 17.18
CA SER A 96 -1.08 -20.16 16.30
C SER A 96 -0.88 -18.68 15.96
N LEU A 97 -1.81 -17.80 16.33
CA LEU A 97 -1.79 -16.41 15.87
C LEU A 97 -2.56 -15.50 16.83
N SER A 98 -1.86 -14.49 17.34
CA SER A 98 -2.43 -13.35 18.07
C SER A 98 -2.23 -12.08 17.23
N VAL A 99 -3.30 -11.31 17.04
CA VAL A 99 -3.33 -10.13 16.16
C VAL A 99 -3.77 -8.91 16.94
N THR A 100 -2.92 -7.87 16.97
CA THR A 100 -3.27 -6.56 17.52
C THR A 100 -4.25 -5.83 16.61
N ARG A 101 -4.93 -4.79 17.12
CA ARG A 101 -5.83 -3.96 16.29
C ARG A 101 -5.08 -3.28 15.13
N GLU A 102 -3.85 -2.82 15.38
CA GLU A 102 -2.98 -2.23 14.35
C GLU A 102 -2.60 -3.27 13.28
N GLN A 103 -2.24 -4.50 13.67
CA GLN A 103 -1.98 -5.57 12.70
C GLN A 103 -3.24 -5.96 11.92
N ALA A 104 -4.41 -5.98 12.58
CA ALA A 104 -5.68 -6.27 11.93
C ALA A 104 -5.97 -5.29 10.79
N PHE A 105 -5.60 -4.02 10.90
CA PHE A 105 -5.71 -3.05 9.80
C PHE A 105 -5.03 -3.59 8.51
N PHE A 106 -3.78 -4.05 8.62
CA PHE A 106 -3.01 -4.53 7.47
C PHE A 106 -3.50 -5.91 6.98
N TYR A 107 -3.91 -6.81 7.88
CA TYR A 107 -4.54 -8.07 7.46
C TYR A 107 -5.84 -7.85 6.69
N LEU A 108 -6.66 -6.89 7.11
CA LEU A 108 -7.90 -6.55 6.39
C LEU A 108 -7.64 -5.98 5.00
N PHE A 109 -6.57 -5.19 4.86
CA PHE A 109 -6.12 -4.74 3.54
C PHE A 109 -5.74 -5.93 2.66
N GLY A 110 -4.84 -6.80 3.12
CA GLY A 110 -4.39 -7.96 2.35
C GLY A 110 -5.53 -8.90 1.96
N THR A 111 -6.45 -9.19 2.89
CA THR A 111 -7.58 -10.09 2.65
C THR A 111 -8.61 -9.54 1.66
N THR A 112 -8.71 -8.22 1.51
CA THR A 112 -9.58 -7.58 0.49
C THR A 112 -9.16 -7.97 -0.93
N TRP A 113 -7.87 -8.25 -1.12
CA TRP A 113 -7.26 -8.58 -2.41
C TRP A 113 -6.97 -10.07 -2.59
N CYS A 114 -7.47 -10.93 -1.69
CA CYS A 114 -7.38 -12.39 -1.83
C CYS A 114 -8.33 -12.90 -2.93
N LEU A 115 -7.93 -12.67 -4.18
CA LEU A 115 -8.62 -13.13 -5.37
C LEU A 115 -7.77 -14.20 -6.05
N LYS A 116 -8.41 -15.16 -6.74
CA LYS A 116 -7.69 -16.04 -7.66
C LYS A 116 -7.29 -15.22 -8.89
N SER A 117 -6.11 -14.59 -8.87
CA SER A 117 -5.51 -14.03 -10.07
C SER A 117 -5.04 -15.18 -10.96
N GLY A 118 -5.36 -15.12 -12.26
CA GLY A 118 -4.77 -16.01 -13.23
C GLY A 118 -3.29 -15.64 -13.44
N ILE A 119 -2.48 -16.59 -13.92
CA ILE A 119 -1.06 -16.37 -14.26
C ILE A 119 -0.92 -15.45 -15.50
N VAL A 120 -2.02 -15.16 -16.21
CA VAL A 120 -2.02 -14.37 -17.43
C VAL A 120 -2.07 -12.88 -17.08
N GLU A 121 -1.02 -12.15 -17.43
CA GLU A 121 -0.99 -10.70 -17.35
C GLU A 121 -1.96 -10.08 -18.36
N ASN A 122 -2.84 -9.21 -17.87
CA ASN A 122 -3.64 -8.34 -18.73
C ASN A 122 -3.00 -6.96 -18.80
N HIS A 123 -2.12 -6.75 -19.78
CA HIS A 123 -1.45 -5.46 -19.98
C HIS A 123 -2.37 -4.30 -20.39
N THR A 124 -3.67 -4.55 -20.61
CA THR A 124 -4.67 -3.49 -20.80
C THR A 124 -5.32 -3.05 -19.49
N ASP A 125 -5.15 -3.84 -18.43
CA ASP A 125 -5.57 -3.45 -17.09
C ASP A 125 -4.61 -2.39 -16.55
N VAL A 126 -5.18 -1.29 -16.08
CA VAL A 126 -4.45 -0.17 -15.49
C VAL A 126 -4.09 -0.43 -14.02
N HIS A 127 -4.57 -1.54 -13.44
CA HIS A 127 -4.25 -1.91 -12.07
C HIS A 127 -3.12 -2.94 -12.04
N SER A 128 -2.21 -2.80 -11.08
CA SER A 128 -1.30 -3.88 -10.70
C SER A 128 -2.07 -5.11 -10.27
N ASN A 129 -1.46 -6.29 -10.40
CA ASN A 129 -2.09 -7.51 -9.91
C ASN A 129 -2.32 -7.46 -8.39
N PRO A 130 -3.36 -8.14 -7.85
CA PRO A 130 -3.77 -8.01 -6.46
C PRO A 130 -2.64 -8.18 -5.42
N GLN A 131 -1.76 -9.15 -5.61
CA GLN A 131 -0.61 -9.41 -4.73
C GLN A 131 0.44 -8.29 -4.78
N VAL A 132 0.72 -7.74 -5.97
CA VAL A 132 1.60 -6.59 -6.15
C VAL A 132 0.98 -5.33 -5.56
N ARG A 133 -0.35 -5.14 -5.67
CA ARG A 133 -1.07 -4.03 -4.99
C ARG A 133 -0.87 -4.10 -3.48
N VAL A 134 -1.12 -5.26 -2.88
CA VAL A 134 -0.98 -5.43 -1.43
C VAL A 134 0.46 -5.14 -1.00
N ASN A 135 1.41 -5.85 -1.61
CA ASN A 135 2.79 -5.82 -1.18
C ASN A 135 3.46 -4.48 -1.50
N GLY A 136 3.18 -3.89 -2.67
CA GLY A 136 3.70 -2.59 -3.07
C GLY A 136 3.24 -1.47 -2.13
N VAL A 137 1.99 -1.53 -1.68
CA VAL A 137 1.45 -0.55 -0.73
C VAL A 137 2.05 -0.70 0.66
N VAL A 138 2.03 -1.90 1.24
CA VAL A 138 2.47 -2.06 2.65
C VAL A 138 3.99 -1.86 2.79
N THR A 139 4.79 -2.16 1.76
CA THR A 139 6.23 -1.84 1.71
C THR A 139 6.52 -0.35 1.45
N GLN A 140 5.49 0.49 1.35
CA GLN A 140 5.58 1.95 1.33
C GLN A 140 5.02 2.59 2.62
N MET A 141 4.75 1.78 3.65
CA MET A 141 4.23 2.19 4.95
C MET A 141 5.17 1.71 6.07
N PRO A 142 6.07 2.56 6.61
CA PRO A 142 6.93 2.20 7.75
C PRO A 142 6.15 1.72 8.98
N GLU A 143 4.89 2.11 9.09
CA GLU A 143 3.94 1.66 10.09
C GLU A 143 3.64 0.15 9.97
N PHE A 144 3.67 -0.41 8.76
CA PHE A 144 3.60 -1.86 8.56
C PHE A 144 4.82 -2.54 9.18
N SER A 145 6.03 -2.07 8.86
CA SER A 145 7.27 -2.61 9.44
C SER A 145 7.23 -2.57 10.96
N LYS A 146 6.70 -1.48 11.54
CA LYS A 146 6.55 -1.36 12.99
C LYS A 146 5.52 -2.36 13.54
N ALA A 147 4.34 -2.45 12.94
CA ALA A 147 3.24 -3.31 13.41
C ALA A 147 3.60 -4.80 13.37
N PHE A 148 4.45 -5.21 12.42
CA PHE A 148 4.91 -6.59 12.28
C PHE A 148 6.33 -6.83 12.80
N SER A 149 6.96 -5.82 13.40
CA SER A 149 8.35 -5.87 13.88
C SER A 149 9.36 -6.32 12.80
N CYS A 150 9.18 -5.87 11.56
CA CYS A 150 10.04 -6.28 10.46
C CYS A 150 11.50 -5.85 10.69
N THR A 151 12.45 -6.71 10.37
CA THR A 151 13.90 -6.42 10.46
C THR A 151 14.47 -6.00 9.10
N PRO A 152 15.59 -5.24 9.04
CA PRO A 152 16.16 -4.77 7.78
C PRO A 152 16.53 -5.85 6.76
N GLU A 153 16.69 -7.10 7.21
CA GLU A 153 17.00 -8.26 6.37
C GLU A 153 15.76 -8.87 5.70
N GLU A 154 14.56 -8.53 6.14
CA GLU A 154 13.31 -9.07 5.63
C GLU A 154 12.83 -8.30 4.40
N ALA A 155 12.28 -9.01 3.41
CA ALA A 155 11.85 -8.43 2.13
C ALA A 155 10.75 -7.35 2.29
N MET A 156 9.93 -7.45 3.33
CA MET A 156 8.82 -6.53 3.58
C MET A 156 9.23 -5.29 4.40
N PHE A 157 10.50 -5.20 4.83
CA PHE A 157 10.96 -4.07 5.63
C PHE A 157 11.00 -2.79 4.80
N THR A 158 10.41 -1.74 5.36
CA THR A 158 10.49 -0.38 4.83
C THR A 158 10.73 0.64 5.95
N ALA A 159 11.70 1.53 5.72
CA ALA A 159 11.95 2.69 6.57
C ALA A 159 11.51 3.97 5.86
N LYS A 160 11.22 5.04 6.62
CA LYS A 160 10.79 6.35 6.08
C LYS A 160 11.69 6.91 4.97
N LYS A 161 12.99 6.58 4.96
CA LYS A 161 13.90 7.05 3.90
C LYS A 161 13.69 6.33 2.57
N GLN A 162 13.11 5.13 2.57
CA GLN A 162 12.85 4.29 1.40
C GLN A 162 11.46 4.53 0.80
N THR A 163 10.60 5.29 1.48
CA THR A 163 9.27 5.61 0.96
C THR A 163 9.33 6.68 -0.12
N CYS A 164 8.56 6.49 -1.19
CA CYS A 164 8.28 7.50 -2.19
C CYS A 164 7.20 8.48 -1.67
N ASN A 165 7.35 9.75 -2.01
CA ASN A 165 6.40 10.79 -1.65
C ASN A 165 6.05 11.60 -2.90
N LEU A 166 4.75 11.71 -3.17
CA LEU A 166 4.24 12.48 -4.30
C LEU A 166 4.12 13.97 -4.00
N PHE A 167 4.01 14.32 -2.71
CA PHE A 167 3.74 15.68 -2.25
C PHE A 167 4.67 16.06 -1.10
N GLY A 168 4.86 17.36 -0.92
CA GLY A 168 5.60 17.93 0.21
C GLY A 168 7.11 18.06 -0.04
N PRO A 169 7.87 18.52 0.99
CA PRO A 169 9.30 18.80 0.86
C PRO A 169 10.16 17.54 0.65
N ASP A 170 9.65 16.38 1.04
CA ASP A 170 10.32 15.07 0.89
C ASP A 170 9.91 14.36 -0.41
N SER A 171 9.29 15.07 -1.36
CA SER A 171 8.82 14.51 -2.63
C SER A 171 9.97 13.92 -3.44
N LYS A 172 9.90 12.62 -3.70
CA LYS A 172 10.90 11.83 -4.41
C LYS A 172 10.33 10.49 -4.81
#